data_AF-A0A7W8NAQ7-F1
#
_entry.id   AF-A0A7W8NAQ7-F1
#
_cell.length_a   1.000
_cell.length_b   1.000
_cell.length_c   1.000
_cell.angle_alpha   90.00
_cell.angle_beta   90.00
_cell.angle_gamma   90.00
#
_symmetry.space_group_name_H-M   'P 1'
#
loop_
_entity.id
_entity.type
_entity.pdbx_description
1 polymer ?
#
loop_
_entity_poly.entity_id
_entity_poly.type
_entity_poly.pdbx_seq_one_letter_code
_entity_poly.pdbx_strand_id
1 'polypeptide(L)'
;MSPPPRKRQPRKAAPSSTPRTRPGAPRPIEKKPPRPADSSTRATRVLNWLLQKLPPRYREKALDYLVLTRMDRPIGALLLLWPTWWALWLAAGDFPPWKPLIVFTLGVFAMRAAGCAINDYADRKLDPQVARTAGRPIASGRVTPREALIVFVALLAFAFVLVLFTNALTIKLSFIGAALAAAYPFTKRYTHMPQVVLGAAFGWSIPMAFAAVAGAVPPVAWLLFIGNILWSVIYDTEYAMVDREDDIRAGAKSTAILFGDADLPILGILMGTFLLAMLFVGQRAALGWPYWVGLLIAAALFGYQLWLIRHRARDACLAAFRHNNWLGVTLWIGIVLALAVR
;
A
#
# COMPACT_ATOMS: atom_id res chain seq x y z
N MET A 1 36.70 -71.92 52.83
CA MET A 1 37.34 -70.66 53.25
C MET A 1 37.54 -69.80 52.01
N SER A 2 36.69 -68.78 51.81
CA SER A 2 36.75 -67.87 50.66
C SER A 2 37.49 -66.59 51.06
N PRO A 3 38.53 -66.13 50.33
CA PRO A 3 39.14 -64.84 50.58
C PRO A 3 38.27 -63.69 50.03
N PRO A 4 38.27 -62.49 50.65
CA PRO A 4 37.38 -61.41 50.31
C PRO A 4 37.80 -60.68 49.01
N PRO A 5 36.87 -60.02 48.30
CA PRO A 5 37.16 -59.36 47.03
C PRO A 5 37.99 -58.07 47.23
N ARG A 6 39.05 -57.92 46.43
CA ARG A 6 39.85 -56.69 46.31
C ARG A 6 39.01 -55.54 45.74
N LYS A 7 38.92 -54.43 46.47
CA LYS A 7 38.36 -53.15 46.00
C LYS A 7 39.13 -52.66 44.77
N ARG A 8 38.46 -52.50 43.62
CA ARG A 8 38.99 -51.81 42.44
C ARG A 8 39.01 -50.30 42.70
N GLN A 9 40.17 -49.67 42.59
CA GLN A 9 40.31 -48.21 42.55
C GLN A 9 39.66 -47.64 41.28
N PRO A 10 38.98 -46.48 41.34
CA PRO A 10 38.42 -45.85 40.16
C PRO A 10 39.53 -45.28 39.26
N ARG A 11 39.51 -45.67 37.98
CA ARG A 11 40.34 -45.09 36.91
C ARG A 11 40.04 -43.59 36.80
N LYS A 12 41.06 -42.74 36.96
CA LYS A 12 40.99 -41.32 36.59
C LYS A 12 40.66 -41.21 35.10
N ALA A 13 39.54 -40.58 34.77
CA ALA A 13 39.17 -40.25 33.40
C ALA A 13 40.17 -39.20 32.86
N ALA A 14 40.67 -39.43 31.64
CA ALA A 14 41.51 -38.49 30.92
C ALA A 14 40.74 -37.18 30.64
N PRO A 15 41.40 -36.01 30.63
CA PRO A 15 40.73 -34.75 30.32
C PRO A 15 40.17 -34.78 28.90
N SER A 16 38.87 -34.52 28.78
CA SER A 16 38.15 -34.40 27.52
C SER A 16 38.74 -33.27 26.68
N SER A 17 39.28 -33.62 25.51
CA SER A 17 39.76 -32.66 24.52
C SER A 17 38.60 -31.80 24.02
N THR A 18 38.63 -30.52 24.36
CA THR A 18 37.81 -29.50 23.71
C THR A 18 38.12 -29.51 22.20
N PRO A 19 37.14 -29.64 21.30
CA PRO A 19 37.41 -29.60 19.87
C PRO A 19 37.97 -28.22 19.52
N ARG A 20 39.26 -28.16 19.14
CA ARG A 20 39.84 -26.98 18.50
C ARG A 20 39.04 -26.68 17.24
N THR A 21 38.33 -25.56 17.24
CA THR A 21 37.69 -25.00 16.05
C THR A 21 38.76 -24.83 14.97
N ARG A 22 38.60 -25.54 13.85
CA ARG A 22 39.48 -25.40 12.67
C ARG A 22 39.46 -23.93 12.22
N PRO A 23 40.62 -23.26 12.12
CA PRO A 23 40.68 -21.94 11.49
C PRO A 23 40.48 -22.14 9.99
N GLY A 24 39.34 -21.66 9.46
CA GLY A 24 39.00 -21.79 8.04
C GLY A 24 37.58 -22.23 7.72
N ALA A 25 36.72 -22.47 8.72
CA ALA A 25 35.30 -22.59 8.43
C ALA A 25 34.79 -21.25 7.86
N PRO A 26 34.17 -21.22 6.66
CA PRO A 26 33.56 -19.99 6.17
C PRO A 26 32.56 -19.52 7.21
N ARG A 27 32.66 -18.24 7.61
CA ARG A 27 31.64 -17.60 8.46
C ARG A 27 30.28 -17.94 7.85
N PRO A 28 29.26 -18.31 8.66
CA PRO A 28 27.92 -18.51 8.13
C PRO A 28 27.59 -17.29 7.29
N ILE A 29 27.28 -17.49 6.00
CA ILE A 29 26.79 -16.43 5.14
C ILE A 29 25.58 -15.88 5.88
N GLU A 30 25.72 -14.68 6.44
CA GLU A 30 24.67 -14.02 7.20
C GLU A 30 23.48 -13.88 6.23
N LYS A 31 22.50 -14.79 6.35
CA LYS A 31 21.35 -14.84 5.45
C LYS A 31 20.63 -13.53 5.63
N LYS A 32 20.80 -12.64 4.64
CA LYS A 32 20.13 -11.36 4.58
C LYS A 32 18.63 -11.59 4.86
N PRO A 33 18.01 -10.83 5.77
CA PRO A 33 16.65 -11.11 6.20
C PRO A 33 15.71 -11.16 4.98
N PRO A 34 14.78 -12.13 4.92
CA PRO A 34 13.91 -12.32 3.78
C PRO A 34 13.09 -11.06 3.53
N ARG A 35 13.17 -10.52 2.31
CA ARG A 35 12.46 -9.28 1.91
C ARG A 35 11.19 -9.62 1.12
N PRO A 36 10.18 -8.74 1.14
CA PRO A 36 9.03 -8.86 0.25
C PRO A 36 9.47 -8.85 -1.23
N ALA A 37 8.89 -9.72 -2.05
CA ALA A 37 9.30 -9.93 -3.44
C ALA A 37 9.04 -8.71 -4.36
N ASP A 38 8.10 -7.86 -3.97
CA ASP A 38 7.65 -6.66 -4.71
C ASP A 38 8.33 -5.36 -4.25
N SER A 39 9.36 -5.44 -3.39
CA SER A 39 10.10 -4.27 -2.90
C SER A 39 10.84 -3.53 -4.02
N SER A 40 10.86 -2.18 -3.96
CA SER A 40 11.56 -1.35 -4.95
C SER A 40 13.03 -1.19 -4.58
N THR A 41 13.93 -1.54 -5.51
CA THR A 41 15.38 -1.34 -5.37
C THR A 41 15.74 0.13 -5.14
N ARG A 42 15.04 1.06 -5.82
CA ARG A 42 15.27 2.50 -5.66
C ARG A 42 14.84 2.97 -4.27
N ALA A 43 13.62 2.64 -3.84
CA ALA A 43 13.13 3.02 -2.52
C ALA A 43 14.02 2.43 -1.42
N THR A 44 14.41 1.17 -1.54
CA THR A 44 15.31 0.50 -0.59
C THR A 44 16.67 1.20 -0.49
N ARG A 45 17.24 1.68 -1.60
CA ARG A 45 18.48 2.49 -1.56
C ARG A 45 18.29 3.79 -0.79
N VAL A 46 17.20 4.50 -1.03
CA VAL A 46 16.86 5.74 -0.31
C VAL A 46 16.71 5.48 1.19
N LEU A 47 15.97 4.44 1.60
CA LEU A 47 15.80 4.10 3.01
C LEU A 47 17.14 3.77 3.68
N ASN A 48 18.02 3.01 3.00
CA ASN A 48 19.34 2.71 3.53
C ASN A 48 20.23 3.94 3.69
N TRP A 49 20.13 4.89 2.75
CA TRP A 49 20.85 6.16 2.84
C TRP A 49 20.32 7.03 3.99
N LEU A 50 18.99 7.14 4.15
CA LEU A 50 18.39 7.90 5.25
C LEU A 50 18.80 7.36 6.64
N LEU A 51 18.92 6.04 6.77
CA LEU A 51 19.25 5.38 8.03
C LEU A 51 20.76 5.15 8.22
N GLN A 52 21.62 5.65 7.33
CA GLN A 52 23.05 5.34 7.35
C GLN A 52 23.75 5.77 8.65
N LYS A 53 23.25 6.83 9.31
CA LYS A 53 23.81 7.38 10.54
C LYS A 53 23.28 6.72 11.83
N LEU A 54 22.28 5.82 11.72
CA LEU A 54 21.74 5.12 12.89
C LEU A 54 22.64 3.95 13.29
N PRO A 55 22.81 3.67 14.59
CA PRO A 55 23.52 2.49 15.05
C PRO A 55 22.88 1.21 14.49
N PRO A 56 23.66 0.15 14.18
CA PRO A 56 23.18 -1.04 13.46
C PRO A 56 21.90 -1.65 14.06
N ARG A 57 21.85 -1.78 15.39
CA ARG A 57 20.69 -2.33 16.11
C ARG A 57 19.39 -1.53 15.91
N TYR A 58 19.47 -0.20 15.87
CA TYR A 58 18.31 0.66 15.63
C TYR A 58 17.99 0.77 14.14
N ARG A 59 19.01 0.72 13.28
CA ARG A 59 18.87 0.77 11.83
C ARG A 59 18.07 -0.43 11.30
N GLU A 60 18.36 -1.64 11.76
CA GLU A 60 17.63 -2.83 11.34
C GLU A 60 16.16 -2.79 11.75
N LYS A 61 15.90 -2.43 13.02
CA LYS A 61 14.52 -2.32 13.51
C LYS A 61 13.73 -1.20 12.82
N ALA A 62 14.39 -0.06 12.54
CA ALA A 62 13.79 1.04 11.78
C ALA A 62 13.46 0.62 10.34
N LEU A 63 14.37 -0.12 9.68
CA LEU A 63 14.10 -0.69 8.36
C LEU A 63 12.88 -1.61 8.39
N ASP A 64 12.75 -2.47 9.40
CA ASP A 64 11.59 -3.35 9.52
C ASP A 64 10.28 -2.60 9.70
N TYR A 65 10.26 -1.51 10.46
CA TYR A 65 9.09 -0.63 10.56
C TYR A 65 8.79 0.12 9.26
N LEU A 66 9.81 0.53 8.51
CA LEU A 66 9.63 1.17 7.21
C LEU A 66 9.12 0.18 6.14
N VAL A 67 9.55 -1.08 6.20
CA VAL A 67 9.02 -2.16 5.35
C VAL A 67 7.60 -2.54 5.77
N LEU A 68 7.30 -2.58 7.07
CA LEU A 68 5.95 -2.81 7.60
C LEU A 68 4.97 -1.76 7.07
N THR A 69 5.40 -0.49 7.06
CA THR A 69 4.62 0.65 6.56
C THR A 69 4.65 0.82 5.03
N ARG A 70 5.30 -0.11 4.31
CA ARG A 70 5.42 -0.16 2.84
C ARG A 70 6.17 1.02 2.22
N MET A 71 7.05 1.68 2.97
CA MET A 71 7.92 2.74 2.44
C MET A 71 8.94 2.21 1.42
N ASP A 72 9.16 0.88 1.39
CA ASP A 72 9.97 0.18 0.38
C ASP A 72 9.24 0.00 -0.98
N ARG A 73 7.93 0.25 -1.05
CA ARG A 73 7.09 0.12 -2.25
C ARG A 73 5.99 1.19 -2.29
N PRO A 74 6.36 2.46 -2.60
CA PRO A 74 5.51 3.63 -2.36
C PRO A 74 4.31 3.76 -3.30
N ILE A 75 4.20 2.93 -4.34
CA ILE A 75 3.12 3.02 -5.35
C ILE A 75 1.74 3.07 -4.69
N GLY A 76 1.47 2.23 -3.68
CA GLY A 76 0.18 2.26 -2.99
C GLY A 76 -0.10 3.56 -2.24
N ALA A 77 0.92 4.28 -1.76
CA ALA A 77 0.75 5.61 -1.17
C ALA A 77 0.50 6.66 -2.27
N LEU A 78 1.19 6.55 -3.40
CA LEU A 78 1.01 7.46 -4.53
C LEU A 78 -0.38 7.33 -5.16
N LEU A 79 -0.91 6.11 -5.30
CA LEU A 79 -2.27 5.87 -5.78
C LEU A 79 -3.35 6.48 -4.86
N LEU A 80 -3.05 6.65 -3.57
CA LEU A 80 -3.89 7.40 -2.62
C LEU A 80 -3.64 8.92 -2.69
N LEU A 81 -2.40 9.32 -3.00
CA LEU A 81 -1.98 10.72 -3.09
C LEU A 81 -2.62 11.43 -4.28
N TRP A 82 -2.60 10.83 -5.47
CA TRP A 82 -3.08 11.49 -6.69
C TRP A 82 -4.54 11.95 -6.60
N PRO A 83 -5.51 11.11 -6.17
CA PRO A 83 -6.90 11.53 -6.00
C PRO A 83 -7.07 12.61 -4.94
N THR A 84 -6.27 12.53 -3.88
CA THR A 84 -6.25 13.57 -2.84
C THR A 84 -5.81 14.91 -3.43
N TRP A 85 -4.78 14.91 -4.28
CA TRP A 85 -4.31 16.11 -4.95
C TRP A 85 -5.25 16.58 -6.06
N TRP A 86 -5.88 15.68 -6.82
CA TRP A 86 -6.96 16.04 -7.76
C TRP A 86 -8.04 16.85 -7.02
N ALA A 87 -8.50 16.34 -5.87
CA ALA A 87 -9.52 17.00 -5.07
C ALA A 87 -9.06 18.35 -4.50
N LEU A 88 -7.82 18.46 -3.98
CA LEU A 88 -7.30 19.72 -3.44
C LEU A 88 -7.26 20.83 -4.49
N TRP A 89 -6.75 20.54 -5.69
CA TRP A 89 -6.70 21.52 -6.78
C TRP A 89 -8.09 21.88 -7.30
N LEU A 90 -8.96 20.88 -7.51
CA LEU A 90 -10.33 21.13 -7.97
C LEU A 90 -11.16 21.90 -6.92
N ALA A 91 -10.94 21.66 -5.64
CA ALA A 91 -11.62 22.37 -4.56
C ALA A 91 -11.12 23.82 -4.40
N ALA A 92 -9.82 24.05 -4.62
CA ALA A 92 -9.23 25.38 -4.57
C ALA A 92 -9.57 26.21 -5.82
N GLY A 93 -9.73 25.55 -6.97
CA GLY A 93 -9.84 26.22 -8.27
C GLY A 93 -8.53 26.84 -8.77
N ASP A 94 -7.43 26.65 -8.02
CA ASP A 94 -6.06 27.11 -8.29
C ASP A 94 -5.10 26.26 -7.43
N PHE A 95 -3.87 26.72 -7.21
CA PHE A 95 -2.94 26.15 -6.24
C PHE A 95 -3.59 26.11 -4.84
N PRO A 96 -3.64 24.92 -4.20
CA PRO A 96 -4.34 24.77 -2.93
C PRO A 96 -3.58 25.48 -1.79
N PRO A 97 -4.30 25.97 -0.76
CA PRO A 97 -3.64 26.55 0.40
C PRO A 97 -2.66 25.57 1.05
N TRP A 98 -1.49 26.08 1.47
CA TRP A 98 -0.39 25.26 1.99
C TRP A 98 -0.79 24.35 3.15
N LYS A 99 -1.67 24.84 4.03
CA LYS A 99 -2.09 24.11 5.23
C LYS A 99 -2.86 22.81 4.89
N PRO A 100 -3.99 22.83 4.15
CA PRO A 100 -4.61 21.62 3.61
C PRO A 100 -3.64 20.75 2.80
N LEU A 101 -2.82 21.34 1.93
CA LEU A 101 -1.87 20.57 1.11
C LEU A 101 -0.92 19.72 1.97
N ILE A 102 -0.31 20.32 3.00
CA ILE A 102 0.59 19.61 3.92
C ILE A 102 -0.18 18.58 4.74
N VAL A 103 -1.31 18.96 5.34
CA VAL A 103 -2.14 18.10 6.20
C VAL A 103 -2.57 16.83 5.45
N PHE A 104 -3.13 16.99 4.25
CA PHE A 104 -3.62 15.86 3.46
C PHE A 104 -2.47 15.02 2.90
N THR A 105 -1.38 15.64 2.44
CA THR A 105 -0.22 14.89 1.93
C THR A 105 0.40 14.02 3.02
N LEU A 106 0.67 14.58 4.21
CA LEU A 106 1.18 13.80 5.35
C LEU A 106 0.16 12.76 5.82
N GLY A 107 -1.12 13.12 5.84
CA GLY A 107 -2.22 12.23 6.19
C GLY A 107 -2.30 11.01 5.27
N VAL A 108 -2.12 11.18 3.96
CA VAL A 108 -2.07 10.09 2.98
C VAL A 108 -0.98 9.08 3.31
N PHE A 109 0.25 9.53 3.54
CA PHE A 109 1.35 8.63 3.89
C PHE A 109 1.13 7.94 5.23
N ALA A 110 0.62 8.67 6.23
CA ALA A 110 0.31 8.12 7.55
C ALA A 110 -0.80 7.06 7.49
N MET A 111 -1.92 7.36 6.82
CA MET A 111 -3.06 6.46 6.71
C MET A 111 -2.75 5.24 5.83
N ARG A 112 -1.97 5.42 4.75
CA ARG A 112 -1.48 4.27 3.97
C ARG A 112 -0.62 3.36 4.83
N ALA A 113 0.34 3.93 5.56
CA ALA A 113 1.23 3.21 6.46
C ALA A 113 0.46 2.47 7.58
N ALA A 114 -0.53 3.13 8.18
CA ALA A 114 -1.41 2.53 9.18
C ALA A 114 -2.19 1.34 8.59
N GLY A 115 -2.79 1.53 7.41
CA GLY A 115 -3.48 0.48 6.67
C GLY A 115 -2.58 -0.73 6.37
N CYS A 116 -1.31 -0.51 6.00
CA CYS A 116 -0.34 -1.58 5.84
C CYS A 116 -0.10 -2.36 7.14
N ALA A 117 0.15 -1.65 8.24
CA ALA A 117 0.47 -2.26 9.53
C ALA A 117 -0.68 -3.13 10.07
N ILE A 118 -1.92 -2.62 10.00
CA ILE A 118 -3.09 -3.38 10.44
C ILE A 118 -3.43 -4.54 9.49
N ASN A 119 -3.20 -4.38 8.18
CA ASN A 119 -3.40 -5.45 7.21
C ASN A 119 -2.41 -6.60 7.46
N ASP A 120 -1.12 -6.31 7.59
CA ASP A 120 -0.11 -7.34 7.92
C ASP A 120 -0.41 -7.98 9.30
N TYR A 121 -0.96 -7.24 10.27
CA TYR A 121 -1.41 -7.81 11.54
C TYR A 121 -2.59 -8.78 11.37
N ALA A 122 -3.58 -8.42 10.55
CA ALA A 122 -4.75 -9.25 10.28
C ALA A 122 -4.38 -10.52 9.50
N ASP A 123 -3.44 -10.40 8.55
CA ASP A 123 -3.00 -11.47 7.65
C ASP A 123 -1.85 -12.32 8.22
N ARG A 124 -1.39 -12.06 9.45
CA ARG A 124 -0.20 -12.70 10.07
C ARG A 124 -0.15 -14.23 10.06
N LYS A 125 -1.31 -14.90 9.94
CA LYS A 125 -1.40 -16.38 9.84
C LYS A 125 -1.36 -16.89 8.40
N LEU A 126 -1.77 -16.06 7.44
CA LEU A 126 -1.85 -16.38 6.02
C LEU A 126 -0.57 -15.97 5.29
N ASP A 127 -0.01 -14.80 5.62
CA ASP A 127 1.17 -14.22 4.96
C ASP A 127 2.39 -15.16 4.89
N PRO A 128 2.71 -16.00 5.91
CA PRO A 128 3.82 -16.96 5.81
C PRO A 128 3.62 -18.07 4.76
N GLN A 129 2.39 -18.33 4.35
CA GLN A 129 2.03 -19.41 3.43
C GLN A 129 2.08 -18.97 1.96
N VAL A 130 2.16 -17.65 1.70
CA VAL A 130 2.18 -17.09 0.34
C VAL A 130 3.58 -16.56 0.03
N ALA A 131 4.17 -17.06 -1.07
CA ALA A 131 5.58 -16.80 -1.43
C ALA A 131 5.94 -15.31 -1.48
N ARG A 132 5.03 -14.46 -1.99
CA ARG A 132 5.23 -13.01 -2.09
C ARG A 132 5.27 -12.30 -0.74
N THR A 133 4.51 -12.78 0.24
CA THR A 133 4.27 -12.13 1.53
C THR A 133 5.05 -12.73 2.68
N ALA A 134 5.65 -13.91 2.48
CA ALA A 134 6.48 -14.60 3.47
C ALA A 134 7.65 -13.74 4.00
N GLY A 135 8.16 -12.81 3.17
CA GLY A 135 9.22 -11.86 3.57
C GLY A 135 8.76 -10.64 4.37
N ARG A 136 7.45 -10.49 4.66
CA ARG A 136 6.93 -9.37 5.44
C ARG A 136 7.45 -9.40 6.89
N PRO A 137 7.60 -8.25 7.58
CA PRO A 137 8.24 -8.19 8.90
C PRO A 137 7.52 -8.99 9.99
N ILE A 138 6.18 -9.03 9.98
CA ILE A 138 5.40 -9.85 10.92
C ILE A 138 5.50 -11.34 10.56
N ALA A 139 5.33 -11.67 9.27
CA ALA A 139 5.36 -13.05 8.78
C ALA A 139 6.71 -13.75 9.02
N SER A 140 7.80 -12.99 9.01
CA SER A 140 9.17 -13.45 9.27
C SER A 140 9.62 -13.30 10.72
N GLY A 141 8.74 -12.87 11.62
CA GLY A 141 9.02 -12.73 13.06
C GLY A 141 9.93 -11.56 13.45
N ARG A 142 10.31 -10.66 12.53
CA ARG A 142 11.16 -9.49 12.81
C ARG A 142 10.42 -8.38 13.56
N VAL A 143 9.11 -8.32 13.39
CA VAL A 143 8.21 -7.40 14.09
C VAL A 143 7.12 -8.22 14.78
N THR A 144 6.94 -7.98 16.07
CA THR A 144 5.88 -8.65 16.83
C THR A 144 4.50 -8.07 16.48
N PRO A 145 3.41 -8.85 16.61
CA PRO A 145 2.06 -8.33 16.39
C PRO A 145 1.71 -7.13 17.29
N ARG A 146 2.27 -7.08 18.51
CA ARG A 146 2.09 -5.95 19.44
C ARG A 146 2.76 -4.68 18.94
N GLU A 147 3.99 -4.78 18.44
CA GLU A 147 4.69 -3.64 17.81
C GLU A 147 3.90 -3.11 16.61
N ALA A 148 3.38 -3.99 15.76
CA ALA A 148 2.57 -3.57 14.61
C ALA A 148 1.30 -2.80 15.02
N LEU A 149 0.63 -3.23 16.10
CA LEU A 149 -0.54 -2.53 16.64
C LEU A 149 -0.17 -1.17 17.23
N ILE A 150 0.98 -1.06 17.91
CA ILE A 150 1.50 0.22 18.42
C ILE A 150 1.78 1.19 17.26
N VAL A 151 2.45 0.72 16.19
CA VAL A 151 2.70 1.51 14.98
C VAL A 151 1.39 1.98 14.35
N PHE A 152 0.41 1.09 14.23
CA PHE A 152 -0.92 1.43 13.72
C PHE A 152 -1.60 2.54 14.54
N VAL A 153 -1.67 2.39 15.87
CA VAL A 153 -2.30 3.38 16.76
C VAL A 153 -1.56 4.71 16.73
N ALA A 154 -0.21 4.70 16.71
CA ALA A 154 0.59 5.91 16.62
C ALA A 154 0.36 6.68 15.31
N LEU A 155 0.28 5.97 14.19
CA LEU A 155 -0.01 6.57 12.89
C LEU A 155 -1.44 7.11 12.79
N LEU A 156 -2.42 6.41 13.37
CA LEU A 156 -3.80 6.91 13.47
C LEU A 156 -3.89 8.16 14.34
N ALA A 157 -3.23 8.17 15.51
CA ALA A 157 -3.20 9.34 16.37
C ALA A 157 -2.54 10.54 15.67
N PHE A 158 -1.43 10.32 14.97
CA PHE A 158 -0.78 11.33 14.15
C PHE A 158 -1.71 11.87 13.03
N ALA A 159 -2.38 10.99 12.29
CA ALA A 159 -3.33 11.39 11.25
C ALA A 159 -4.53 12.16 11.83
N PHE A 160 -5.01 11.77 13.01
CA PHE A 160 -6.08 12.49 13.70
C PHE A 160 -5.64 13.90 14.12
N VAL A 161 -4.46 14.04 14.72
CA VAL A 161 -3.86 15.35 15.05
C VAL A 161 -3.75 16.23 13.81
N LEU A 162 -3.33 15.70 12.66
CA LEU A 162 -3.29 16.44 11.40
C LEU A 162 -4.68 16.97 11.00
N VAL A 163 -5.72 16.15 11.11
CA VAL A 163 -7.10 16.55 10.79
C VAL A 163 -7.63 17.62 11.76
N LEU A 164 -7.20 17.66 13.02
CA LEU A 164 -7.59 18.73 13.96
C LEU A 164 -7.17 20.12 13.50
N PHE A 165 -6.17 20.24 12.62
CA PHE A 165 -5.80 21.51 12.00
C PHE A 165 -6.74 21.94 10.87
N THR A 166 -7.78 21.17 10.52
CA THR A 166 -8.74 21.51 9.47
C THR A 166 -10.00 22.18 10.06
N ASN A 167 -11.15 22.05 9.42
CA ASN A 167 -12.42 22.59 9.89
C ASN A 167 -13.34 21.49 10.44
N ALA A 168 -14.41 21.89 11.13
CA ALA A 168 -15.33 20.97 11.79
C ALA A 168 -15.98 19.95 10.83
N LEU A 169 -16.25 20.35 9.57
CA LEU A 169 -16.81 19.44 8.58
C LEU A 169 -15.82 18.33 8.20
N THR A 170 -14.57 18.68 7.92
CA THR A 170 -13.51 17.71 7.64
C THR A 170 -13.24 16.79 8.83
N ILE A 171 -13.26 17.31 10.06
CA ILE A 171 -13.13 16.49 11.28
C ILE A 171 -14.28 15.47 11.36
N LYS A 172 -15.54 15.89 11.16
CA LYS A 172 -16.69 14.97 11.15
C LYS A 172 -16.55 13.89 10.07
N LEU A 173 -16.15 14.26 8.86
CA LEU A 173 -15.92 13.32 7.75
C LEU A 173 -14.79 12.32 8.06
N SER A 174 -13.79 12.70 8.85
CA SER A 174 -12.67 11.82 9.18
C SER A 174 -13.07 10.59 9.99
N PHE A 175 -14.12 10.69 10.81
CA PHE A 175 -14.67 9.53 11.52
C PHE A 175 -15.26 8.49 10.56
N ILE A 176 -15.90 8.95 9.47
CA ILE A 176 -16.38 8.04 8.42
C ILE A 176 -15.18 7.40 7.70
N GLY A 177 -14.14 8.19 7.38
CA GLY A 177 -12.90 7.66 6.79
C GLY A 177 -12.23 6.61 7.67
N ALA A 178 -12.17 6.84 8.98
CA ALA A 178 -11.65 5.90 9.96
C ALA A 178 -12.50 4.61 10.00
N ALA A 179 -13.83 4.72 9.96
CA ALA A 179 -14.73 3.57 9.91
C ALA A 179 -14.52 2.74 8.62
N LEU A 180 -14.40 3.39 7.46
CA LEU A 180 -14.11 2.70 6.19
C LEU A 180 -12.75 1.98 6.23
N ALA A 181 -11.72 2.65 6.74
CA ALA A 181 -10.38 2.06 6.88
C ALA A 181 -10.38 0.87 7.85
N ALA A 182 -11.14 0.95 8.94
CA ALA A 182 -11.29 -0.15 9.90
C ALA A 182 -12.08 -1.33 9.33
N ALA A 183 -13.11 -1.07 8.50
CA ALA A 183 -13.93 -2.10 7.89
C ALA A 183 -13.18 -2.89 6.80
N TYR A 184 -12.34 -2.21 5.99
CA TYR A 184 -11.69 -2.78 4.80
C TYR A 184 -10.98 -4.14 5.04
N PRO A 185 -10.09 -4.31 6.05
CA PRO A 185 -9.37 -5.57 6.26
C PRO A 185 -10.28 -6.80 6.42
N PHE A 186 -11.51 -6.61 6.89
CA PHE A 186 -12.46 -7.69 7.11
C PHE A 186 -13.28 -8.05 5.86
N THR A 187 -13.34 -7.14 4.87
CA THR A 187 -14.21 -7.29 3.69
C THR A 187 -13.83 -8.49 2.83
N LYS A 188 -12.54 -8.83 2.74
CA LYS A 188 -12.05 -9.98 1.95
C LYS A 188 -12.64 -11.32 2.39
N ARG A 189 -13.16 -11.41 3.62
CA ARG A 189 -13.81 -12.62 4.15
C ARG A 189 -15.28 -12.74 3.72
N TYR A 190 -15.94 -11.61 3.49
CA TYR A 190 -17.39 -11.55 3.30
C TYR A 190 -17.79 -11.26 1.85
N THR A 191 -17.01 -10.50 1.09
CA THR A 191 -17.36 -10.07 -0.27
C THR A 191 -16.27 -10.39 -1.28
N HIS A 192 -16.68 -10.57 -2.54
CA HIS A 192 -15.79 -10.64 -3.71
C HIS A 192 -15.39 -9.27 -4.25
N MET A 193 -15.87 -8.18 -3.65
CA MET A 193 -15.54 -6.81 -4.06
C MET A 193 -14.81 -6.01 -2.95
N PRO A 194 -13.80 -6.57 -2.25
CA PRO A 194 -13.04 -5.80 -1.27
C PRO A 194 -12.36 -4.56 -1.89
N GLN A 195 -12.09 -4.60 -3.20
CA GLN A 195 -11.58 -3.49 -4.00
C GLN A 195 -12.46 -2.23 -3.95
N VAL A 196 -13.79 -2.39 -3.89
CA VAL A 196 -14.73 -1.25 -3.80
C VAL A 196 -14.59 -0.57 -2.44
N VAL A 197 -14.50 -1.36 -1.36
CA VAL A 197 -14.33 -0.82 -0.02
C VAL A 197 -12.94 -0.21 0.16
N LEU A 198 -11.91 -0.81 -0.43
CA LEU A 198 -10.58 -0.21 -0.53
C LEU A 198 -10.66 1.15 -1.24
N GLY A 199 -11.32 1.20 -2.39
CA GLY A 199 -11.50 2.43 -3.16
C GLY A 199 -12.27 3.50 -2.42
N ALA A 200 -13.29 3.11 -1.63
CA ALA A 200 -14.02 4.03 -0.78
C ALA A 200 -13.14 4.56 0.36
N ALA A 201 -12.38 3.70 1.02
CA ALA A 201 -11.47 4.09 2.10
C ALA A 201 -10.33 4.99 1.59
N PHE A 202 -9.75 4.67 0.44
CA PHE A 202 -8.69 5.46 -0.19
C PHE A 202 -9.25 6.79 -0.73
N GLY A 203 -10.37 6.73 -1.45
CA GLY A 203 -11.00 7.91 -2.04
C GLY A 203 -11.60 8.87 -1.02
N TRP A 204 -11.78 8.46 0.24
CA TRP A 204 -12.45 9.30 1.24
C TRP A 204 -11.72 10.63 1.52
N SER A 205 -10.43 10.72 1.16
CA SER A 205 -9.70 11.98 1.17
C SER A 205 -10.31 13.04 0.24
N ILE A 206 -11.02 12.65 -0.83
CA ILE A 206 -11.66 13.55 -1.79
C ILE A 206 -12.73 14.43 -1.13
N PRO A 207 -13.83 13.89 -0.55
CA PRO A 207 -14.81 14.73 0.12
C PRO A 207 -14.21 15.51 1.29
N MET A 208 -13.24 14.92 2.00
CA MET A 208 -12.51 15.62 3.07
C MET A 208 -11.72 16.83 2.55
N ALA A 209 -11.04 16.71 1.41
CA ALA A 209 -10.27 17.78 0.79
C ALA A 209 -11.16 18.93 0.30
N PHE A 210 -12.30 18.60 -0.34
CA PHE A 210 -13.32 19.61 -0.69
C PHE A 210 -13.88 20.29 0.55
N ALA A 211 -14.22 19.54 1.60
CA ALA A 211 -14.66 20.13 2.85
C ALA A 211 -13.60 21.04 3.47
N ALA A 212 -12.31 20.65 3.42
CA ALA A 212 -11.21 21.40 4.03
C ALA A 212 -10.94 22.74 3.33
N VAL A 213 -11.06 22.77 2.00
CA VAL A 213 -10.73 23.93 1.17
C VAL A 213 -11.95 24.80 0.89
N ALA A 214 -13.07 24.20 0.47
CA ALA A 214 -14.28 24.92 0.04
C ALA A 214 -15.35 25.04 1.15
N GLY A 215 -15.17 24.39 2.31
CA GLY A 215 -16.15 24.40 3.40
C GLY A 215 -17.43 23.59 3.13
N ALA A 216 -17.51 22.91 1.98
CA ALA A 216 -18.65 22.11 1.56
C ALA A 216 -18.19 20.92 0.69
N VAL A 217 -19.08 19.95 0.45
CA VAL A 217 -18.83 18.81 -0.44
C VAL A 217 -19.79 18.86 -1.63
N PRO A 218 -19.46 19.61 -2.70
CA PRO A 218 -20.35 19.78 -3.84
C PRO A 218 -20.51 18.48 -4.66
N PRO A 219 -21.52 18.35 -5.53
CA PRO A 219 -21.74 17.15 -6.35
C PRO A 219 -20.52 16.67 -7.16
N VAL A 220 -19.68 17.59 -7.62
CA VAL A 220 -18.45 17.24 -8.36
C VAL A 220 -17.45 16.45 -7.50
N ALA A 221 -17.42 16.68 -6.18
CA ALA A 221 -16.58 15.93 -5.25
C ALA A 221 -17.02 14.46 -5.16
N TRP A 222 -18.33 14.22 -5.13
CA TRP A 222 -18.89 12.86 -5.11
C TRP A 222 -18.69 12.14 -6.45
N LEU A 223 -18.80 12.85 -7.56
CA LEU A 223 -18.47 12.30 -8.88
C LEU A 223 -16.99 11.89 -8.96
N LEU A 224 -16.08 12.75 -8.49
CA LEU A 224 -14.65 12.43 -8.42
C LEU A 224 -14.39 11.24 -7.47
N PHE A 225 -15.11 11.17 -6.35
CA PHE A 225 -15.03 10.04 -5.42
C PHE A 225 -15.47 8.71 -6.07
N ILE A 226 -16.57 8.71 -6.82
CA ILE A 226 -17.01 7.52 -7.59
C ILE A 226 -15.97 7.16 -8.65
N GLY A 227 -15.44 8.14 -9.38
CA GLY A 227 -14.32 7.94 -10.31
C GLY A 227 -13.14 7.28 -9.63
N ASN A 228 -12.74 7.75 -8.45
CA ASN A 228 -11.67 7.13 -7.68
C ASN A 228 -12.01 5.67 -7.30
N ILE A 229 -13.22 5.36 -6.85
CA ILE A 229 -13.61 3.98 -6.54
C ILE A 229 -13.44 3.09 -7.77
N LEU A 230 -13.91 3.52 -8.94
CA LEU A 230 -13.74 2.79 -10.20
C LEU A 230 -12.25 2.56 -10.49
N TRP A 231 -11.43 3.60 -10.34
CA TRP A 231 -9.99 3.51 -10.54
C TRP A 231 -9.31 2.54 -9.57
N SER A 232 -9.70 2.57 -8.30
CA SER A 232 -9.24 1.62 -7.30
C SER A 232 -9.62 0.19 -7.61
N VAL A 233 -10.82 -0.03 -8.12
CA VAL A 233 -11.21 -1.36 -8.59
C VAL A 233 -10.34 -1.80 -9.77
N ILE A 234 -10.05 -0.93 -10.73
CA ILE A 234 -9.20 -1.25 -11.88
C ILE A 234 -7.81 -1.70 -11.42
N TYR A 235 -7.05 -0.82 -10.76
CA TYR A 235 -5.66 -1.13 -10.45
C TYR A 235 -5.54 -2.26 -9.42
N ASP A 236 -6.48 -2.38 -8.46
CA ASP A 236 -6.38 -3.41 -7.43
C ASP A 236 -6.87 -4.77 -7.95
N THR A 237 -7.69 -4.79 -9.01
CA THR A 237 -7.96 -6.02 -9.77
C THR A 237 -6.73 -6.46 -10.56
N GLU A 238 -6.04 -5.55 -11.26
CA GLU A 238 -4.75 -5.85 -11.92
C GLU A 238 -3.74 -6.42 -10.92
N TYR A 239 -3.69 -5.85 -9.71
CA TYR A 239 -2.84 -6.36 -8.64
C TYR A 239 -3.27 -7.75 -8.14
N ALA A 240 -4.57 -7.98 -7.96
CA ALA A 240 -5.11 -9.27 -7.53
C ALA A 240 -4.96 -10.37 -8.59
N MET A 241 -4.89 -10.02 -9.88
CA MET A 241 -4.60 -10.99 -10.95
C MET A 241 -3.21 -11.61 -10.82
N VAL A 242 -2.25 -10.95 -10.15
CA VAL A 242 -0.89 -11.47 -9.92
C VAL A 242 -0.92 -12.74 -9.08
N ASP A 243 -1.82 -12.83 -8.09
CA ASP A 243 -1.85 -13.93 -7.12
C ASP A 243 -3.16 -14.75 -7.20
N ARG A 244 -3.92 -14.64 -8.30
CA ARG A 244 -5.26 -15.27 -8.42
C ARG A 244 -5.26 -16.74 -8.02
N GLU A 245 -4.31 -17.52 -8.53
CA GLU A 245 -4.20 -18.96 -8.24
C GLU A 245 -3.88 -19.26 -6.77
N ASP A 246 -3.05 -18.41 -6.15
CA ASP A 246 -2.68 -18.52 -4.73
C ASP A 246 -3.88 -18.16 -3.84
N ASP A 247 -4.60 -17.09 -4.20
CA ASP A 247 -5.79 -16.61 -3.50
C ASP A 247 -6.94 -17.63 -3.57
N ILE A 248 -7.15 -18.28 -4.72
CA ILE A 248 -8.15 -19.37 -4.87
C ILE A 248 -7.83 -20.52 -3.93
N ARG A 249 -6.55 -20.96 -3.89
CA ARG A 249 -6.12 -22.05 -3.00
C ARG A 249 -6.27 -21.70 -1.52
N ALA A 250 -6.07 -20.43 -1.17
CA ALA A 250 -6.25 -19.93 0.19
C ALA A 250 -7.72 -19.65 0.57
N GLY A 251 -8.66 -19.79 -0.37
CA GLY A 251 -10.08 -19.48 -0.15
C GLY A 251 -10.37 -17.98 0.01
N ALA A 252 -9.48 -17.11 -0.47
CA ALA A 252 -9.68 -15.66 -0.45
C ALA A 252 -10.69 -15.23 -1.53
N LYS A 253 -11.32 -14.07 -1.34
CA LYS A 253 -12.27 -13.49 -2.31
C LYS A 253 -11.71 -12.18 -2.86
N SER A 254 -11.82 -11.98 -4.18
CA SER A 254 -11.36 -10.78 -4.88
C SER A 254 -12.14 -10.57 -6.19
N THR A 255 -12.09 -9.38 -6.76
CA THR A 255 -12.65 -9.09 -8.10
C THR A 255 -11.96 -9.89 -9.18
N ALA A 256 -10.65 -10.15 -9.04
CA ALA A 256 -9.95 -11.06 -9.93
C ALA A 256 -10.62 -12.45 -9.90
N ILE A 257 -10.98 -12.98 -8.73
CA ILE A 257 -11.68 -14.27 -8.69
C ILE A 257 -13.10 -14.16 -9.24
N LEU A 258 -13.83 -13.09 -8.90
CA LEU A 258 -15.21 -12.87 -9.35
C LEU A 258 -15.35 -12.73 -10.87
N PHE A 259 -14.45 -11.97 -11.49
CA PHE A 259 -14.51 -11.67 -12.91
C PHE A 259 -14.06 -12.86 -13.76
N GLY A 260 -13.30 -13.79 -13.19
CA GLY A 260 -12.82 -14.98 -13.90
C GLY A 260 -12.19 -14.63 -15.25
N ASP A 261 -12.60 -15.34 -16.30
CA ASP A 261 -12.10 -15.14 -17.67
C ASP A 261 -12.58 -13.83 -18.31
N ALA A 262 -13.61 -13.21 -17.75
CA ALA A 262 -14.15 -11.91 -18.18
C ALA A 262 -13.43 -10.71 -17.52
N ASP A 263 -12.34 -10.94 -16.79
CA ASP A 263 -11.51 -9.89 -16.18
C ASP A 263 -11.12 -8.76 -17.16
N LEU A 264 -10.58 -9.08 -18.33
CA LEU A 264 -10.17 -8.09 -19.33
C LEU A 264 -11.32 -7.24 -19.89
N PRO A 265 -12.45 -7.82 -20.39
CA PRO A 265 -13.56 -7.01 -20.86
C PRO A 265 -14.19 -6.18 -19.73
N ILE A 266 -14.31 -6.72 -18.51
CA ILE A 266 -14.83 -5.97 -17.37
C ILE A 266 -13.89 -4.82 -17.01
N LEU A 267 -12.57 -5.04 -16.98
CA LEU A 267 -11.58 -3.97 -16.78
C LEU A 267 -11.69 -2.91 -17.86
N GLY A 268 -11.85 -3.28 -19.12
CA GLY A 268 -12.06 -2.33 -20.22
C GLY A 268 -13.31 -1.45 -20.02
N ILE A 269 -14.43 -2.06 -19.59
CA ILE A 269 -15.67 -1.32 -19.27
C ILE A 269 -15.44 -0.38 -18.07
N LEU A 270 -14.79 -0.84 -17.01
CA LEU A 270 -14.48 -0.01 -15.84
C LEU A 270 -13.56 1.15 -16.21
N MET A 271 -12.54 0.92 -17.03
CA MET A 271 -11.63 1.95 -17.55
C MET A 271 -12.39 2.99 -18.38
N GLY A 272 -13.27 2.56 -19.29
CA GLY A 272 -14.12 3.47 -20.06
C GLY A 272 -15.06 4.28 -19.16
N THR A 273 -15.65 3.64 -18.14
CA THR A 273 -16.55 4.30 -17.18
C THR A 273 -15.80 5.31 -16.31
N PHE A 274 -14.56 4.99 -15.90
CA PHE A 274 -13.69 5.94 -15.21
C PHE A 274 -13.40 7.16 -16.09
N LEU A 275 -13.01 6.95 -17.35
CA LEU A 275 -12.72 8.05 -18.28
C LEU A 275 -13.96 8.93 -18.50
N LEU A 276 -15.15 8.33 -18.58
CA LEU A 276 -16.42 9.06 -18.65
C LEU A 276 -16.70 9.88 -17.38
N ALA A 277 -16.47 9.30 -16.20
CA ALA A 277 -16.60 10.02 -14.94
C ALA A 277 -15.62 11.22 -14.88
N MET A 278 -14.37 11.03 -15.29
CA MET A 278 -13.37 12.09 -15.37
C MET A 278 -13.77 13.16 -16.40
N LEU A 279 -14.27 12.77 -17.58
CA LEU A 279 -14.81 13.71 -18.58
C LEU A 279 -15.88 14.61 -17.95
N PHE A 280 -16.81 14.05 -17.20
CA PHE A 280 -17.84 14.83 -16.50
C PHE A 280 -17.29 15.69 -15.36
N VAL A 281 -16.22 15.27 -14.67
CA VAL A 281 -15.50 16.11 -13.70
C VAL A 281 -14.90 17.32 -14.43
N GLY A 282 -14.20 17.11 -15.53
CA GLY A 282 -13.58 18.19 -16.32
C GLY A 282 -14.59 19.19 -16.86
N GLN A 283 -15.74 18.71 -17.36
CA GLN A 283 -16.84 19.58 -17.82
C GLN A 283 -17.44 20.40 -16.67
N ARG A 284 -17.76 19.77 -15.54
CA ARG A 284 -18.36 20.47 -14.38
C ARG A 284 -17.40 21.43 -13.70
N ALA A 285 -16.11 21.12 -13.69
CA ALA A 285 -15.07 22.03 -13.23
C ALA A 285 -14.67 23.07 -14.29
N ALA A 286 -15.23 22.99 -15.51
CA ALA A 286 -14.96 23.83 -16.67
C ALA A 286 -13.46 23.96 -17.03
N LEU A 287 -12.72 22.84 -16.95
CA LEU A 287 -11.28 22.81 -17.21
C LEU A 287 -10.95 23.04 -18.69
N GLY A 288 -9.85 23.76 -18.93
CA GLY A 288 -9.36 24.09 -20.27
C GLY A 288 -8.64 22.95 -21.00
N TRP A 289 -8.11 23.25 -22.18
CA TRP A 289 -7.45 22.29 -23.10
C TRP A 289 -6.36 21.39 -22.47
N PRO A 290 -5.52 21.84 -21.50
CA PRO A 290 -4.47 20.97 -20.95
C PRO A 290 -5.04 19.72 -20.25
N TYR A 291 -6.22 19.86 -19.62
CA TYR A 291 -6.90 18.75 -18.98
C TYR A 291 -7.38 17.71 -20.00
N TRP A 292 -7.94 18.17 -21.12
CA TRP A 292 -8.44 17.28 -22.19
C TRP A 292 -7.31 16.49 -22.84
N VAL A 293 -6.12 17.09 -23.01
CA VAL A 293 -4.91 16.39 -23.44
C VAL A 293 -4.49 15.36 -22.39
N GLY A 294 -4.48 15.72 -21.10
CA GLY A 294 -4.21 14.79 -20.01
C GLY A 294 -5.17 13.59 -19.99
N LEU A 295 -6.46 13.81 -20.24
CA LEU A 295 -7.47 12.76 -20.32
C LEU A 295 -7.24 11.83 -21.51
N LEU A 296 -6.86 12.38 -22.68
CA LEU A 296 -6.50 11.58 -23.85
C LEU A 296 -5.27 10.71 -23.60
N ILE A 297 -4.24 11.26 -22.94
CA ILE A 297 -3.05 10.50 -22.53
C ILE A 297 -3.46 9.40 -21.55
N ALA A 298 -4.31 9.69 -20.56
CA ALA A 298 -4.81 8.68 -19.62
C ALA A 298 -5.55 7.52 -20.34
N ALA A 299 -6.34 7.82 -21.37
CA ALA A 299 -6.98 6.80 -22.21
C ALA A 299 -5.96 5.92 -22.95
N ALA A 300 -4.90 6.52 -23.52
CA ALA A 300 -3.81 5.78 -24.15
C ALA A 300 -3.06 4.89 -23.13
N LEU A 301 -2.84 5.39 -21.91
CA LEU A 301 -2.22 4.60 -20.83
C LEU A 301 -3.06 3.39 -20.44
N PHE A 302 -4.39 3.53 -20.38
CA PHE A 302 -5.28 2.38 -20.16
C PHE A 302 -5.26 1.39 -21.32
N GLY A 303 -5.23 1.86 -22.57
CA GLY A 303 -5.04 1.00 -23.73
C GLY A 303 -3.73 0.19 -23.64
N TYR A 304 -2.65 0.83 -23.21
CA TYR A 304 -1.37 0.16 -22.95
C TYR A 304 -1.45 -0.85 -21.80
N GLN A 305 -2.12 -0.53 -20.70
CA GLN A 305 -2.32 -1.45 -19.57
C GLN A 305 -3.09 -2.71 -20.02
N LEU A 306 -4.21 -2.56 -20.74
CA LEU A 306 -4.96 -3.70 -21.30
C LEU A 306 -4.10 -4.55 -22.23
N TRP A 307 -3.32 -3.91 -23.11
CA TRP A 307 -2.39 -4.61 -23.99
C TRP A 307 -1.34 -5.42 -23.22
N LEU A 308 -0.84 -4.87 -22.11
CA LEU A 308 0.17 -5.50 -21.25
C LEU A 308 -0.40 -6.73 -20.55
N ILE A 309 -1.61 -6.64 -20.00
CA ILE A 309 -2.25 -7.72 -19.22
C ILE A 309 -2.98 -8.75 -20.08
N ARG A 310 -2.98 -8.64 -21.42
CA ARG A 310 -3.77 -9.50 -22.31
C ARG A 310 -3.53 -11.01 -22.15
N HIS A 311 -2.32 -11.39 -21.74
CA HIS A 311 -1.93 -12.78 -21.47
C HIS A 311 -1.96 -13.15 -19.98
N ARG A 312 -2.39 -12.24 -19.10
CA ARG A 312 -2.52 -12.44 -17.65
C ARG A 312 -1.23 -12.91 -16.96
N ALA A 313 -0.08 -12.60 -17.55
CA ALA A 313 1.22 -12.91 -16.96
C ALA A 313 1.43 -12.10 -15.66
N ARG A 314 1.92 -12.75 -14.60
CA ARG A 314 2.09 -12.16 -13.26
C ARG A 314 2.88 -10.84 -13.30
N ASP A 315 4.03 -10.84 -13.96
CA ASP A 315 4.89 -9.65 -14.05
C ASP A 315 4.24 -8.51 -14.85
N ALA A 316 3.48 -8.85 -15.89
CA ALA A 316 2.78 -7.88 -16.72
C ALA A 316 1.61 -7.22 -15.95
N CYS A 317 0.87 -7.99 -15.16
CA CYS A 317 -0.19 -7.48 -14.28
C CYS A 317 0.38 -6.57 -13.18
N LEU A 318 1.51 -6.97 -12.57
CA LEU A 318 2.20 -6.13 -11.59
C LEU A 318 2.73 -4.83 -12.22
N ALA A 319 3.23 -4.91 -13.46
CA ALA A 319 3.67 -3.73 -14.22
C ALA A 319 2.49 -2.79 -14.54
N ALA A 320 1.33 -3.31 -14.95
CA ALA A 320 0.11 -2.50 -15.17
C ALA A 320 -0.35 -1.80 -13.88
N PHE A 321 -0.40 -2.52 -12.76
CA PHE A 321 -0.70 -1.95 -11.45
C PHE A 321 0.25 -0.79 -11.09
N ARG A 322 1.57 -0.97 -11.32
CA ARG A 322 2.56 0.10 -11.09
C ARG A 322 2.38 1.27 -12.06
N HIS A 323 1.98 0.98 -13.29
CA HIS A 323 1.75 1.98 -14.34
C HIS A 323 0.59 2.92 -14.01
N ASN A 324 -0.36 2.50 -13.16
CA ASN A 324 -1.41 3.39 -12.69
C ASN A 324 -0.87 4.64 -11.99
N ASN A 325 0.35 4.62 -11.42
CA ASN A 325 0.99 5.84 -10.93
C ASN A 325 1.12 6.93 -12.01
N TRP A 326 1.41 6.53 -13.27
CA TRP A 326 1.50 7.47 -14.39
C TRP A 326 0.14 8.06 -14.76
N LEU A 327 -0.93 7.25 -14.71
CA LEU A 327 -2.27 7.76 -14.93
C LEU A 327 -2.65 8.80 -13.87
N GLY A 328 -2.35 8.48 -12.60
CA GLY A 328 -2.48 9.36 -11.44
C GLY A 328 -1.90 10.76 -11.67
N VAL A 329 -0.60 10.78 -11.98
CA VAL A 329 0.14 12.03 -12.20
C VAL A 329 -0.26 12.75 -13.49
N THR A 330 -0.56 12.04 -14.57
CA THR A 330 -1.00 12.65 -15.85
C THR A 330 -2.29 13.45 -15.66
N LEU A 331 -3.29 12.88 -14.98
CA LEU A 331 -4.53 13.58 -14.69
C LEU A 331 -4.31 14.76 -13.75
N TRP A 332 -3.43 14.61 -12.75
CA TRP A 332 -3.09 15.70 -11.84
C TRP A 332 -2.42 16.86 -12.59
N ILE A 333 -1.40 16.59 -13.42
CA ILE A 333 -0.74 17.62 -14.24
C ILE A 333 -1.75 18.29 -15.17
N GLY A 334 -2.65 17.53 -15.81
CA GLY A 334 -3.72 18.09 -16.64
C GLY A 334 -4.63 19.05 -15.89
N ILE A 335 -5.03 18.71 -14.66
CA ILE A 335 -5.81 19.58 -13.77
C ILE A 335 -5.01 20.84 -13.41
N VAL A 336 -3.78 20.69 -12.94
CA VAL A 336 -2.91 21.82 -12.53
C VAL A 336 -2.71 22.80 -13.69
N LEU A 337 -2.33 22.31 -14.86
CA LEU A 337 -2.08 23.16 -16.03
C LEU A 337 -3.37 23.81 -16.55
N ALA A 338 -4.50 23.11 -16.51
CA ALA A 338 -5.77 23.69 -16.92
C ALA A 338 -6.24 24.80 -15.98
N LEU A 339 -5.95 24.71 -14.69
CA LEU A 339 -6.25 25.76 -13.71
C LEU A 339 -5.26 26.92 -13.82
N ALA A 340 -3.98 26.67 -14.12
CA ALA A 340 -2.96 27.71 -14.25
C ALA A 340 -3.08 28.56 -15.54
N VAL A 341 -3.80 28.06 -16.56
CA VAL A 341 -4.01 28.74 -17.85
C VAL A 341 -5.38 29.44 -17.91
N ARG A 342 -6.21 29.29 -16.88
CA ARG A 342 -7.43 30.10 -16.70
C ARG A 342 -7.06 31.50 -16.27
#